data_AF-A0A0P6Y9V7-F1
#
_entry.id   AF-A0A0P6Y9V7-F1
#
_cell.length_a   1.000
_cell.length_b   1.000
_cell.length_c   1.000
_cell.angle_alpha   90.00
_cell.angle_beta   90.00
_cell.angle_gamma   90.00
#
_symmetry.space_group_name_H-M   'P 1'
#
loop_
_entity.id
_entity.type
_entity.pdbx_description
1 polymer ?
#
loop_
_entity_poly.entity_id
_entity_poly.type
_entity_poly.pdbx_seq_one_letter_code
_entity_poly.pdbx_strand_id
1 'polypeptide(L)'
;MRLWRKTVVRATLLFSESGVMVEAYDEFMFSETSPPLVVGKYREIAAPRGAAVFAIQFTHVITDIFQALQTFKLQYYLPQQPNSFLEDYLSGPGADADLSLRAVATGADSLNRDQKRVICTLLSKSDPQAWERSREFRQLLEK
;
A
#
# COMPACT_ATOMS: atom_id res chain seq x y z
N MET A 1 19.27 -19.15 28.52
CA MET A 1 17.97 -18.50 28.25
C MET A 1 17.94 -18.05 26.79
N ARG A 2 17.18 -18.73 25.91
CA ARG A 2 17.00 -18.24 24.54
C ARG A 2 16.09 -17.01 24.62
N LEU A 3 16.62 -15.82 24.32
CA LEU A 3 15.79 -14.64 24.09
C LEU A 3 14.87 -14.96 22.92
N TRP A 4 13.58 -15.15 23.19
CA TRP A 4 12.57 -15.16 22.14
C TRP A 4 12.59 -13.76 21.52
N ARG A 5 13.22 -13.62 20.35
CA ARG A 5 13.26 -12.37 19.60
C ARG A 5 11.82 -12.00 19.27
N LYS A 6 11.39 -10.78 19.64
CA LYS A 6 10.08 -10.26 19.22
C LYS A 6 10.03 -10.27 17.69
N THR A 7 9.04 -10.97 17.12
CA THR A 7 8.82 -10.97 15.68
C THR A 7 8.09 -9.69 15.30
N VAL A 8 8.71 -8.91 14.41
CA VAL A 8 8.17 -7.65 13.91
C VAL A 8 7.88 -7.83 12.43
N VAL A 9 6.65 -7.54 12.01
CA VAL A 9 6.20 -7.66 10.63
C VAL A 9 5.78 -6.28 10.12
N ARG A 10 6.12 -5.97 8.86
CA ARG A 10 5.67 -4.75 8.18
C ARG A 10 4.61 -5.13 7.15
N ALA A 11 3.35 -5.03 7.57
CA ALA A 11 2.22 -5.43 6.76
C ALA A 11 1.76 -4.28 5.86
N THR A 12 1.36 -4.60 4.63
CA THR A 12 0.76 -3.70 3.66
C THR A 12 -0.61 -4.23 3.22
N LEU A 13 -1.67 -3.46 3.44
CA LEU A 13 -3.01 -3.74 2.94
C LEU A 13 -3.24 -2.93 1.67
N LEU A 14 -3.57 -3.61 0.58
CA LEU A 14 -3.89 -3.02 -0.72
C LEU A 14 -5.40 -3.12 -0.95
N PHE A 15 -6.04 -1.98 -1.20
CA PHE A 15 -7.48 -1.91 -1.45
C PHE A 15 -7.72 -1.64 -2.92
N SER A 16 -8.51 -2.51 -3.56
CA SER A 16 -9.04 -2.33 -4.91
C SER A 16 -10.57 -2.24 -4.85
N GLU A 17 -11.21 -1.88 -5.97
CA GLU A 17 -12.67 -1.98 -6.10
C GLU A 17 -13.18 -3.42 -5.93
N SER A 18 -12.33 -4.42 -6.18
CA SER A 18 -12.69 -5.84 -6.11
C SER A 18 -12.48 -6.48 -4.74
N GLY A 19 -11.82 -5.79 -3.82
CA GLY A 19 -11.57 -6.29 -2.47
C GLY A 19 -10.24 -5.83 -1.86
N VAL A 20 -9.90 -6.43 -0.72
CA VAL A 20 -8.67 -6.15 0.04
C VAL A 20 -7.67 -7.28 -0.17
N MET A 21 -6.48 -6.94 -0.63
CA MET A 21 -5.32 -7.83 -0.68
C MET A 21 -4.38 -7.49 0.46
N VAL A 22 -3.81 -8.50 1.11
CA VAL A 22 -2.92 -8.33 2.27
C VAL A 22 -1.58 -8.95 1.93
N GLU A 23 -0.54 -8.15 1.93
CA GLU A 23 0.83 -8.61 1.69
C GLU A 23 1.72 -8.19 2.87
N ALA A 24 2.49 -9.14 3.39
CA ALA A 24 3.44 -8.91 4.46
C ALA A 24 4.86 -8.99 3.89
N TYR A 25 5.62 -7.92 4.06
CA TYR A 25 7.00 -7.83 3.59
C TYR A 25 7.94 -7.57 4.78
N ASP A 26 9.21 -7.89 4.60
CA ASP A 26 10.25 -7.58 5.60
C ASP A 26 10.53 -6.06 5.66
N GLU A 27 10.24 -5.34 4.58
CA GLU A 27 10.41 -3.90 4.42
C GLU A 27 9.12 -3.22 3.96
N PHE A 28 9.01 -1.90 4.14
CA PHE A 28 7.86 -1.16 3.62
C PHE A 28 7.91 -1.13 2.08
N MET A 29 6.82 -1.60 1.45
CA MET A 29 6.61 -1.53 0.01
C MET A 29 6.69 -0.11 -0.58
N PHE A 30 6.30 0.93 0.19
CA PHE A 30 6.36 2.33 -0.26
C PHE A 30 7.20 3.15 0.71
N SER A 31 8.01 4.06 0.19
CA SER A 31 8.75 5.05 0.98
C SER A 31 7.95 6.35 1.10
N GLU A 32 8.21 7.14 2.15
CA GLU A 32 7.55 8.44 2.35
C GLU A 32 7.83 9.44 1.21
N THR A 33 8.90 9.21 0.45
CA THR A 33 9.34 10.04 -0.68
C THR A 33 9.33 9.25 -1.98
N SER A 34 8.16 9.13 -2.61
CA SER A 34 8.11 8.73 -4.02
C SER A 34 8.83 9.79 -4.86
N PRO A 35 9.79 9.41 -5.74
CA PRO A 35 10.46 10.40 -6.58
C PRO A 35 9.41 11.15 -7.43
N PRO A 36 9.60 12.45 -7.68
CA PRO A 36 8.73 13.18 -8.57
C PRO A 36 8.83 12.52 -9.95
N LEU A 37 7.72 11.95 -10.44
CA LEU A 37 7.61 11.61 -11.84
C LEU A 37 7.91 12.88 -12.63
N VAL A 38 8.92 12.80 -13.50
CA VAL A 38 9.39 13.96 -14.27
C VAL A 38 8.20 14.54 -15.02
N VAL A 39 7.80 15.76 -14.62
CA VAL A 39 6.65 16.47 -15.18
C VAL A 39 6.82 16.56 -16.70
N GLY A 40 5.85 16.03 -17.46
CA GLY A 40 5.83 16.05 -18.92
C GLY A 40 6.16 14.72 -19.62
N LYS A 41 6.81 13.76 -18.94
CA LYS A 41 7.09 12.43 -19.53
C LYS A 41 6.01 11.40 -19.26
N TYR A 42 5.20 11.61 -18.22
CA TYR A 42 4.20 10.67 -17.77
C TYR A 42 2.81 11.32 -17.71
N ARG A 43 1.78 10.55 -18.04
CA ARG A 43 0.37 10.94 -17.91
C ARG A 43 -0.29 10.06 -16.88
N GLU A 44 -0.96 10.68 -15.91
CA GLU A 44 -1.80 9.95 -14.95
C GLU A 44 -2.97 9.31 -15.69
N ILE A 45 -3.20 8.04 -15.41
CA ILE A 45 -4.32 7.25 -15.93
C ILE A 45 -5.17 6.71 -14.77
N ALA A 46 -6.40 6.35 -15.08
CA ALA A 46 -7.23 5.62 -14.13
C ALA A 46 -6.58 4.27 -13.79
N ALA A 47 -6.80 3.81 -12.57
CA ALA A 47 -6.31 2.51 -12.13
C ALA A 47 -6.85 1.40 -13.05
N PRO A 48 -6.01 0.46 -13.50
CA PRO A 48 -6.48 -0.70 -14.25
C PRO A 48 -7.54 -1.46 -13.46
N ARG A 49 -8.44 -2.14 -14.17
CA ARG A 49 -9.53 -2.90 -13.53
C ARG A 49 -8.97 -3.94 -12.56
N GLY A 50 -9.40 -3.88 -11.30
CA GLY A 50 -8.94 -4.78 -10.24
C GLY A 50 -7.63 -4.36 -9.56
N ALA A 51 -6.98 -3.31 -10.03
CA ALA A 51 -5.76 -2.80 -9.40
C ALA A 51 -6.06 -2.07 -8.08
N ALA A 52 -5.09 -2.06 -7.17
CA ALA A 52 -5.22 -1.36 -5.90
C ALA A 52 -5.18 0.16 -6.10
N VAL A 53 -6.08 0.89 -5.45
CA VAL A 53 -6.14 2.36 -5.49
C VAL A 53 -5.64 2.99 -4.18
N PHE A 54 -5.53 2.18 -3.14
CA PHE A 54 -5.12 2.63 -1.81
C PHE A 54 -4.24 1.59 -1.14
N ALA A 55 -3.23 2.04 -0.40
CA ALA A 55 -2.35 1.18 0.39
C ALA A 55 -2.27 1.66 1.84
N ILE A 56 -2.17 0.72 2.77
CA ILE A 56 -2.01 0.99 4.20
C ILE A 56 -0.86 0.17 4.72
N GLN A 57 0.13 0.82 5.30
CA GLN A 57 1.29 0.17 5.88
C GLN A 57 1.28 0.37 7.39
N PHE A 58 1.58 -0.70 8.12
CA PHE A 58 1.73 -0.64 9.56
C PHE A 58 2.74 -1.67 10.03
N THR A 59 3.28 -1.43 11.21
CA THR A 59 4.14 -2.39 11.90
C THR A 59 3.31 -3.17 12.90
N HIS A 60 3.42 -4.50 12.85
CA HIS A 60 2.85 -5.41 13.83
C HIS A 60 3.98 -6.08 14.61
N VAL A 61 4.04 -5.79 15.90
CA VAL A 61 4.86 -6.56 16.84
C VAL A 61 3.96 -7.68 17.36
N ILE A 62 4.19 -8.90 16.87
CA ILE A 62 3.30 -10.04 17.12
C ILE A 62 3.11 -10.23 18.63
N THR A 63 1.84 -10.39 19.06
CA THR A 63 1.36 -10.48 20.45
C THR A 63 1.62 -9.27 21.36
N ASP A 64 2.09 -8.16 20.80
CA ASP A 64 2.42 -6.94 21.57
C ASP A 64 1.52 -5.77 21.15
N ILE A 65 1.81 -5.14 20.00
CA ILE A 65 1.11 -3.93 19.53
C ILE A 65 1.15 -3.77 17.99
N PHE A 66 0.21 -2.99 17.47
CA PHE A 66 0.21 -2.37 16.15
C PHE A 66 0.68 -0.91 16.26
N GLN A 67 1.54 -0.48 15.35
CA GLN A 67 2.12 0.86 15.36
C GLN A 67 2.45 1.37 13.94
N ALA A 68 2.82 2.65 13.81
CA ALA A 68 3.31 3.27 12.58
C ALA A 68 2.35 3.15 11.37
N LEU A 69 1.11 3.61 11.53
CA LEU A 69 0.12 3.63 10.46
C LEU A 69 0.47 4.68 9.40
N GLN A 70 0.78 4.22 8.18
CA GLN A 70 0.95 5.06 7.00
C GLN A 70 -0.09 4.68 5.96
N THR A 71 -0.57 5.66 5.22
CA THR A 71 -1.63 5.48 4.22
C THR A 71 -1.25 6.21 2.96
N PHE A 72 -1.52 5.57 1.83
CA PHE A 72 -1.09 6.03 0.53
C PHE A 72 -2.23 5.92 -0.47
N LYS A 73 -2.41 6.96 -1.28
CA LYS A 73 -3.17 6.89 -2.51
C LYS A 73 -2.25 6.42 -3.63
N LEU A 74 -2.68 5.40 -4.35
CA LEU A 74 -1.93 4.82 -5.46
C LEU A 74 -2.36 5.49 -6.77
N GLN A 75 -1.39 6.08 -7.46
CA GLN A 75 -1.58 6.74 -8.75
C GLN A 75 -0.82 5.99 -9.83
N TYR A 76 -1.49 5.79 -10.97
CA TYR A 76 -0.97 5.03 -12.09
C TYR A 76 -0.61 5.96 -13.23
N TYR A 77 0.54 5.72 -13.86
CA TYR A 77 1.07 6.56 -14.90
C TYR A 77 1.54 5.73 -16.09
N LEU A 78 1.32 6.27 -17.28
CA LEU A 78 1.91 5.77 -18.52
C LEU A 78 2.86 6.81 -19.11
N PRO A 79 3.96 6.40 -19.76
CA PRO A 79 4.80 7.32 -20.50
C PRO A 79 4.01 7.94 -21.66
N GLN A 80 4.20 9.24 -21.88
CA GLN A 80 3.56 9.98 -22.98
C GLN A 80 4.27 9.75 -24.33
N GLN A 81 5.55 9.37 -24.29
CA GLN A 81 6.32 8.98 -25.47
C GLN A 81 6.84 7.57 -25.23
N PRO A 82 6.54 6.59 -26.10
CA PRO A 82 7.19 5.29 -26.02
C PRO A 82 8.69 5.49 -26.27
N ASN A 83 9.52 4.99 -25.36
CA ASN A 83 10.97 5.01 -25.51
C ASN A 83 11.48 3.92 -26.46
N SER A 84 10.61 3.33 -27.27
CA SER A 84 10.94 2.16 -28.08
C SER A 84 11.34 2.57 -29.49
N PHE A 85 12.56 2.19 -29.85
CA PHE A 85 12.96 2.10 -31.25
C PHE A 85 12.01 1.14 -31.98
N LEU A 86 11.87 1.33 -33.30
CA LEU A 86 10.92 0.58 -34.14
C LEU A 86 11.09 -0.95 -34.05
N GLU A 87 12.26 -1.40 -33.61
CA GLU A 87 12.63 -2.79 -33.39
C GLU A 87 11.90 -3.43 -32.18
N ASP A 88 11.69 -2.69 -31.08
CA ASP A 88 10.98 -3.19 -29.89
C ASP A 88 9.48 -3.39 -30.13
N TYR A 89 8.91 -2.63 -31.08
CA TYR A 89 7.48 -2.69 -31.44
C TYR A 89 7.12 -3.94 -32.24
N LEU A 90 8.10 -4.61 -32.86
CA LEU A 90 7.90 -5.78 -33.71
C LEU A 90 8.09 -7.12 -32.97
N SER A 91 8.61 -7.08 -31.74
CA SER A 91 8.93 -8.27 -30.94
C SER A 91 7.86 -8.59 -29.88
N GLY A 92 6.73 -9.13 -30.33
CA GLY A 92 5.89 -10.03 -29.52
C GLY A 92 4.63 -9.46 -28.84
N PRO A 93 3.67 -10.32 -28.47
CA PRO A 93 2.44 -9.93 -27.78
C PRO A 93 2.75 -9.65 -26.31
N GLY A 94 3.28 -8.46 -26.02
CA GLY A 94 3.77 -8.10 -24.70
C GLY A 94 4.77 -6.95 -24.77
N ALA A 95 4.50 -5.94 -25.59
CA ALA A 95 5.15 -4.65 -25.39
C ALA A 95 4.75 -4.18 -24.00
N ASP A 96 5.68 -4.29 -23.04
CA ASP A 96 5.50 -3.87 -21.66
C ASP A 96 4.89 -2.47 -21.65
N ALA A 97 3.61 -2.39 -21.28
CA ALA A 97 3.00 -1.13 -20.95
C ALA A 97 3.73 -0.67 -19.69
N ASP A 98 4.72 0.22 -19.85
CA ASP A 98 5.52 0.87 -18.80
C ASP A 98 4.62 1.58 -17.78
N LEU A 99 3.89 0.79 -17.00
CA LEU A 99 2.94 1.25 -16.01
C LEU A 99 3.73 1.59 -14.76
N SER A 100 3.91 2.89 -14.53
CA SER A 100 4.57 3.38 -13.33
C SER A 100 3.55 3.61 -12.22
N LEU A 101 3.82 3.07 -11.04
CA LEU A 101 3.02 3.28 -9.83
C LEU A 101 3.68 4.34 -8.96
N ARG A 102 2.88 5.29 -8.45
CA ARG A 102 3.31 6.25 -7.44
C ARG A 102 2.42 6.14 -6.21
N ALA A 103 3.03 6.02 -5.04
CA ALA A 103 2.34 6.09 -3.75
C ALA A 103 2.46 7.51 -3.18
N VAL A 104 1.33 8.19 -3.01
CA VAL A 104 1.27 9.52 -2.39
C VAL A 104 0.76 9.37 -0.98
N ALA A 105 1.55 9.78 0.02
CA ALA A 105 1.14 9.76 1.41
C ALA A 105 -0.06 10.70 1.64
N THR A 106 -1.15 10.19 2.20
CA THR A 106 -2.40 10.94 2.40
C THR A 106 -2.82 11.08 3.86
N GLY A 107 -2.21 10.31 4.77
CA GLY A 107 -2.55 10.32 6.19
C GLY A 107 -3.87 9.60 6.51
N ALA A 108 -4.04 9.16 7.77
CA ALA A 108 -5.15 8.31 8.19
C ALA A 108 -6.54 8.96 8.01
N ASP A 109 -6.60 10.29 7.99
CA ASP A 109 -7.84 11.07 7.79
C ASP A 109 -8.41 10.91 6.37
N SER A 110 -7.59 10.45 5.42
CA SER A 110 -8.02 10.20 4.03
C SER A 110 -8.87 8.92 3.87
N LEU A 111 -8.88 8.05 4.88
CA LEU A 111 -9.65 6.82 4.87
C LEU A 111 -11.15 7.08 5.09
N ASN A 112 -11.98 6.48 4.24
CA ASN A 112 -13.43 6.54 4.44
C ASN A 112 -13.88 5.61 5.59
N ARG A 113 -15.13 5.76 6.03
CA ARG A 113 -15.70 5.01 7.16
C ARG A 113 -15.68 3.50 6.94
N ASP A 114 -15.96 3.05 5.73
CA ASP A 114 -16.03 1.61 5.42
C ASP A 114 -14.64 0.96 5.41
N GLN A 115 -13.65 1.65 4.85
CA GLN A 115 -12.24 1.24 4.89
C GLN A 115 -11.75 1.14 6.33
N LYS A 116 -11.98 2.18 7.15
CA LYS A 116 -11.68 2.17 8.59
C LYS A 116 -12.29 0.96 9.28
N ARG A 117 -13.58 0.69 9.05
CA ARG A 117 -14.28 -0.45 9.64
C ARG A 117 -13.70 -1.80 9.22
N VAL A 118 -13.36 -1.96 7.93
CA VAL A 118 -12.74 -3.18 7.41
C VAL A 118 -11.38 -3.41 8.07
N ILE A 119 -10.54 -2.37 8.18
CA ILE A 119 -9.22 -2.46 8.82
C ILE A 119 -9.38 -2.86 10.29
N CYS A 120 -10.23 -2.16 11.05
CA CYS A 120 -10.46 -2.49 12.46
C CYS A 120 -10.94 -3.94 12.62
N THR A 121 -11.84 -4.41 11.76
CA THR A 121 -12.36 -5.78 11.79
C THR A 121 -11.27 -6.81 11.45
N LEU A 122 -10.42 -6.54 10.47
CA LEU A 122 -9.33 -7.43 10.08
C LEU A 122 -8.28 -7.53 11.20
N LEU A 123 -7.83 -6.39 11.72
CA LEU A 123 -6.76 -6.34 12.72
C LEU A 123 -7.21 -6.92 14.07
N SER A 124 -8.41 -6.57 14.54
CA SER A 124 -8.98 -7.14 15.78
C SER A 124 -9.12 -8.66 15.76
N LYS A 125 -9.40 -9.25 14.58
CA LYS A 125 -9.47 -10.71 14.42
C LYS A 125 -8.11 -11.36 14.23
N SER A 126 -7.15 -10.66 13.63
CA SER A 126 -5.81 -11.20 13.36
C SER A 126 -4.99 -11.40 14.63
N ASP A 127 -4.99 -10.42 15.54
CA ASP A 127 -4.30 -10.48 16.83
C ASP A 127 -5.10 -9.67 17.87
N PRO A 128 -6.08 -10.29 18.55
CA PRO A 128 -6.94 -9.61 19.51
C PRO A 128 -6.18 -9.00 20.69
N GLN A 129 -5.07 -9.63 21.11
CA GLN A 129 -4.27 -9.14 22.23
C GLN A 129 -3.50 -7.87 21.85
N ALA A 130 -2.86 -7.88 20.68
CA ALA A 130 -2.19 -6.69 20.17
C ALA A 130 -3.19 -5.56 19.90
N TRP A 131 -4.38 -5.88 19.37
CA TRP A 131 -5.43 -4.89 19.11
C TRP A 131 -5.84 -4.13 20.37
N GLU A 132 -6.10 -4.83 21.47
CA GLU A 132 -6.51 -4.18 22.72
C GLU A 132 -5.41 -3.28 23.30
N ARG A 133 -4.14 -3.69 23.18
CA ARG A 133 -2.99 -2.91 23.66
C ARG A 133 -2.68 -1.70 22.79
N SER A 134 -3.16 -1.66 21.55
CA SER A 134 -2.83 -0.63 20.55
C SER A 134 -3.77 0.57 20.57
N ARG A 135 -4.02 1.16 21.75
CA ARG A 135 -5.01 2.24 21.92
C ARG A 135 -4.77 3.45 21.01
N GLU A 136 -3.53 3.91 20.90
CA GLU A 136 -3.17 5.07 20.06
C GLU A 136 -3.40 4.76 18.57
N PHE A 137 -3.03 3.55 18.14
CA PHE A 137 -3.26 3.09 16.77
C PHE A 137 -4.75 3.02 16.44
N ARG A 138 -5.58 2.50 17.37
CA ARG A 138 -7.04 2.45 17.20
C ARG A 138 -7.65 3.83 17.05
N GLN A 139 -7.20 4.81 17.83
CA GLN A 139 -7.68 6.19 17.75
C GLN A 139 -7.44 6.85 16.39
N LEU A 140 -6.43 6.41 15.63
CA LEU A 140 -6.20 6.91 14.26
C LEU A 140 -7.26 6.38 13.27
N LEU A 141 -7.85 5.22 13.55
CA LEU A 141 -8.82 4.55 12.69
C LEU A 141 -10.27 4.77 13.12
N GLU A 142 -10.53 5.00 14.40
CA GLU A 142 -11.88 5.13 14.98
C GLU A 142 -12.42 6.56 15.02
N LYS A 143 -11.60 7.57 14.66
CA LYS A 143 -12.04 8.95 14.42
C LYS A 143 -12.86 9.06 13.14
#